data_AF-A0A971TRB1-F1
#
_entry.id   AF-A0A971TRB1-F1
#
_cell.length_a   1.000
_cell.length_b   1.000
_cell.length_c   1.000
_cell.angle_alpha   90.00
_cell.angle_beta   90.00
_cell.angle_gamma   90.00
#
_symmetry.space_group_name_H-M   'P 1'
#
loop_
_entity.id
_entity.type
_entity.pdbx_description
1 polymer ?
#
loop_
_entity_poly.entity_id
_entity_poly.type
_entity_poly.pdbx_seq_one_letter_code
_entity_poly.pdbx_strand_id
1 'polypeptide(L)'
;METTGYCKCGKCCGWERNIFLQPVYSSGPNKGKPKKVGITASGTKADIGTIAADPNYYPFGTIMYIPGYGWGCVEDVGGAIKGQHIDLFFKSHKKALEWGRKTVEVQIWKPKS
;
A
#
# COMPACT_ATOMS: atom_id res chain seq x y z
N MET A 1 13.77 -7.77 5.31
CA MET A 1 12.41 -7.22 5.53
C MET A 1 11.44 -7.95 4.61
N GLU A 2 10.26 -8.37 5.09
CA GLU A 2 9.24 -8.95 4.20
C GLU A 2 8.61 -7.83 3.37
N THR A 3 8.47 -8.07 2.06
CA THR A 3 7.82 -7.15 1.12
C THR A 3 6.74 -7.87 0.34
N THR A 4 5.63 -7.18 0.11
CA THR A 4 4.58 -7.61 -0.82
C THR A 4 4.31 -6.51 -1.84
N GLY A 5 3.54 -6.84 -2.87
CA GLY A 5 3.06 -5.85 -3.84
C GLY A 5 1.55 -5.72 -3.78
N TYR A 6 1.08 -4.48 -3.86
CA TYR A 6 -0.34 -4.16 -3.99
C TYR A 6 -0.59 -3.15 -5.09
N CYS A 7 -1.86 -2.95 -5.44
CA CYS A 7 -2.27 -1.94 -6.40
C CYS A 7 -3.67 -1.42 -6.05
N LYS A 8 -4.16 -0.43 -6.79
CA LYS A 8 -5.48 0.18 -6.57
C LYS A 8 -6.70 -0.72 -6.85
N CYS A 9 -6.51 -1.99 -7.23
CA CYS A 9 -7.62 -2.85 -7.64
C CYS A 9 -8.51 -3.26 -6.45
N GLY A 10 -9.74 -3.68 -6.74
CA GLY A 10 -10.69 -4.13 -5.73
C GLY A 10 -10.18 -5.27 -4.86
N LYS A 11 -9.40 -6.19 -5.45
CA LYS A 11 -8.83 -7.36 -4.74
C LYS A 11 -7.79 -6.95 -3.69
N CYS A 12 -6.92 -6.00 -4.03
CA CYS A 12 -5.87 -5.51 -3.12
C CYS A 12 -6.40 -4.51 -2.10
N CYS A 13 -7.31 -3.63 -2.51
CA CYS A 13 -7.80 -2.52 -1.67
C CYS A 13 -9.16 -2.76 -1.02
N GLY A 14 -9.77 -3.94 -1.17
CA GLY A 14 -11.04 -4.32 -0.52
C GLY A 14 -12.24 -3.50 -0.99
N TRP A 15 -12.45 -3.41 -2.30
CA TRP A 15 -13.58 -2.68 -2.87
C TRP A 15 -14.17 -3.35 -4.11
N GLU A 16 -15.45 -3.10 -4.35
CA GLU A 16 -16.20 -3.58 -5.51
C GLU A 16 -17.06 -2.47 -6.11
N ARG A 17 -17.64 -2.72 -7.29
CA ARG A 17 -18.58 -1.79 -7.92
C ARG A 17 -20.01 -2.17 -7.57
N ASN A 18 -20.79 -1.20 -7.11
CA ASN A 18 -22.24 -1.38 -6.96
C ASN A 18 -22.95 -1.37 -8.32
N ILE A 19 -24.28 -1.49 -8.32
CA ILE A 19 -25.11 -1.47 -9.54
C ILE A 19 -24.97 -0.16 -10.35
N PHE A 20 -24.50 0.92 -9.72
CA PHE A 20 -24.24 2.23 -10.34
C PHE A 20 -22.77 2.39 -10.77
N LEU A 21 -21.99 1.30 -10.80
CA LEU A 21 -20.55 1.28 -11.11
C LEU A 21 -19.66 2.09 -10.13
N GLN A 22 -20.20 2.49 -8.98
CA GLN A 22 -19.47 3.26 -7.96
C GLN A 22 -18.65 2.34 -7.05
N PRO A 23 -17.41 2.72 -6.69
CA PRO A 23 -16.58 1.95 -5.77
C PRO A 23 -17.13 2.00 -4.34
N VAL A 24 -17.37 0.83 -3.77
CA VAL A 24 -17.83 0.65 -2.39
C VAL A 24 -16.94 -0.36 -1.65
N TYR A 25 -16.90 -0.29 -0.32
CA TYR A 25 -16.21 -1.31 0.48
C TYR A 25 -16.82 -2.69 0.21
N SER A 26 -16.00 -3.69 -0.09
CA SER A 26 -16.45 -5.05 -0.39
C SER A 26 -16.77 -5.86 0.87
N SER A 27 -16.19 -5.48 2.02
CA SER A 27 -16.31 -6.21 3.28
C SER A 27 -16.14 -5.29 4.51
N GLY A 28 -16.37 -5.86 5.69
CA GLY A 28 -16.23 -5.17 6.97
C GLY A 28 -17.43 -4.27 7.34
N PRO A 29 -17.32 -3.51 8.44
CA PRO A 29 -18.42 -2.69 8.98
C PRO A 29 -18.94 -1.61 8.03
N ASN A 30 -18.14 -1.24 7.02
CA ASN A 30 -18.47 -0.24 6.02
C ASN A 30 -18.91 -0.84 4.67
N LYS A 31 -19.16 -2.15 4.58
CA LYS A 31 -19.58 -2.82 3.35
C LYS A 31 -20.73 -2.08 2.67
N GLY A 32 -20.60 -1.84 1.36
CA GLY A 32 -21.60 -1.13 0.56
C GLY A 32 -21.54 0.41 0.65
N LYS A 33 -20.79 0.99 1.59
CA LYS A 33 -20.58 2.45 1.64
C LYS A 33 -19.57 2.90 0.57
N PRO A 34 -19.67 4.15 0.06
CA PRO A 34 -18.70 4.68 -0.90
C PRO A 34 -17.28 4.64 -0.37
N LYS A 35 -16.33 4.28 -1.25
CA LYS A 35 -14.90 4.23 -0.91
C LYS A 35 -14.08 5.06 -1.88
N LYS A 36 -13.18 5.88 -1.33
CA LYS A 36 -12.16 6.59 -2.11
C LYS A 36 -11.06 5.58 -2.50
N VAL A 37 -10.85 5.38 -3.80
CA VAL A 37 -9.89 4.42 -4.35
C VAL A 37 -8.61 5.14 -4.76
N GLY A 38 -7.45 4.60 -4.37
CA GLY A 38 -6.14 5.13 -4.78
C GLY A 38 -5.70 6.38 -4.00
N ILE A 39 -6.30 6.64 -2.85
CA ILE A 39 -5.86 7.65 -1.89
C ILE A 39 -5.19 6.94 -0.72
N THR A 40 -3.99 7.36 -0.37
CA THR A 40 -3.18 6.82 0.73
C THR A 40 -3.68 7.33 2.08
N ALA A 41 -3.24 6.69 3.16
CA ALA A 41 -3.52 7.15 4.52
C ALA A 41 -3.00 8.58 4.81
N SER A 42 -1.91 9.01 4.17
CA SER A 42 -1.41 10.40 4.25
C SER A 42 -2.25 11.41 3.46
N GLY A 43 -3.20 10.95 2.65
CA GLY A 43 -4.08 11.78 1.81
C GLY A 43 -3.55 12.05 0.41
N THR A 44 -2.38 11.51 0.05
CA THR A 44 -1.83 11.61 -1.31
C THR A 44 -2.46 10.59 -2.25
N LYS A 45 -2.31 10.78 -3.56
CA LYS A 45 -2.70 9.76 -4.54
C LYS A 45 -1.60 8.72 -4.61
N ALA A 46 -1.95 7.45 -4.42
CA ALA A 46 -0.97 6.37 -4.50
C ALA A 46 -0.37 6.28 -5.92
N ASP A 47 0.96 6.31 -6.00
CA ASP A 47 1.73 6.12 -7.23
C ASP A 47 2.98 5.28 -6.95
N ILE A 48 3.76 4.96 -7.98
CA ILE A 48 5.03 4.27 -7.83
C ILE A 48 5.90 5.07 -6.85
N GLY A 49 6.43 4.37 -5.85
CA GLY A 49 7.14 4.97 -4.73
C GLY A 49 6.30 5.07 -3.46
N THR A 50 4.98 4.97 -3.52
CA THR A 50 4.15 4.84 -2.32
C THR A 50 4.42 3.49 -1.63
N ILE A 51 4.65 3.52 -0.33
CA ILE A 51 4.84 2.36 0.54
C ILE A 51 3.76 2.37 1.63
N ALA A 52 3.10 1.22 1.82
CA ALA A 52 2.26 0.98 2.97
C ALA A 52 3.06 0.27 4.07
N ALA A 53 3.03 0.80 5.29
CA ALA A 53 3.78 0.23 6.42
C ALA A 53 3.03 0.41 7.75
N ASP A 54 3.57 -0.19 8.82
CA ASP A 54 3.13 0.08 10.19
C ASP A 54 3.74 1.40 10.69
N PRO A 55 2.94 2.45 10.97
CA PRO A 55 3.44 3.76 11.36
C PRO A 55 4.18 3.75 12.71
N ASN A 56 3.96 2.75 13.56
CA ASN A 56 4.69 2.62 14.82
C ASN A 56 6.16 2.21 14.61
N TYR A 57 6.45 1.53 13.50
CA TYR A 57 7.80 1.09 13.12
C TYR A 57 8.44 2.05 12.12
N TYR A 58 7.65 2.47 11.12
CA TYR A 58 8.06 3.34 10.03
C TYR A 58 7.06 4.49 9.91
N PRO A 59 7.33 5.63 10.57
CA PRO A 59 6.47 6.81 10.48
C PRO A 59 6.30 7.28 9.03
N PHE A 60 5.21 8.01 8.76
CA PHE A 60 5.03 8.66 7.47
C PHE A 60 6.23 9.55 7.12
N GLY A 61 6.61 9.55 5.84
CA GLY A 61 7.82 10.23 5.37
C GLY A 61 9.11 9.40 5.50
N THR A 62 9.06 8.18 6.06
CA THR A 62 10.20 7.26 6.01
C THR A 62 10.54 6.93 4.56
N ILE A 63 11.76 7.23 4.15
CA ILE A 63 12.27 6.93 2.81
C ILE A 63 12.94 5.57 2.82
N MET A 64 12.74 4.78 1.77
CA MET A 64 13.32 3.46 1.62
C MET A 64 13.85 3.24 0.20
N TYR A 65 14.94 2.50 0.08
CA TYR A 65 15.41 1.93 -1.18
C TYR A 65 15.23 0.42 -1.14
N ILE A 66 14.44 -0.08 -2.09
CA ILE A 66 14.08 -1.49 -2.20
C ILE A 66 14.70 -2.05 -3.49
N PRO A 67 15.69 -2.96 -3.39
CA PRO A 67 16.31 -3.57 -4.57
C PRO A 67 15.27 -4.18 -5.52
N GLY A 68 15.31 -3.79 -6.80
CA GLY A 68 14.37 -4.25 -7.83
C GLY A 68 13.04 -3.49 -7.90
N TYR A 69 12.73 -2.62 -6.93
CA TYR A 69 11.59 -1.70 -6.99
C TYR A 69 12.03 -0.25 -7.14
N GLY A 70 13.07 0.15 -6.39
CA GLY A 70 13.62 1.51 -6.39
C GLY A 70 13.32 2.26 -5.09
N TRP A 71 13.27 3.59 -5.19
CA TRP A 71 12.99 4.47 -4.07
C TRP A 71 11.50 4.55 -3.76
N GLY A 72 11.16 4.65 -2.49
CA GLY A 72 9.81 4.91 -2.04
C GLY A 72 9.73 5.62 -0.69
N CYS A 73 8.53 6.07 -0.36
CA CYS A 73 8.17 6.81 0.83
C CYS A 73 6.98 6.14 1.51
N VAL A 74 7.02 6.03 2.84
CA VAL A 74 5.88 5.57 3.63
C VAL A 74 4.82 6.68 3.64
N GLU A 75 3.74 6.43 2.92
CA GLU A 75 2.59 7.35 2.78
C GLU A 75 1.27 6.65 3.12
N ASP A 76 1.27 5.33 3.20
CA ASP A 76 0.06 4.54 3.35
C ASP A 76 0.14 3.59 4.54
N VAL A 77 -1.03 3.11 5.00
CA VAL A 77 -1.14 2.13 6.09
C VAL A 77 -2.08 1.02 5.65
N GLY A 78 -1.60 -0.22 5.75
CA GLY A 78 -2.43 -1.40 5.52
C GLY A 78 -2.87 -2.04 6.83
N GLY A 79 -4.15 -2.37 6.97
CA GLY A 79 -4.66 -3.03 8.19
C GLY A 79 -3.96 -4.35 8.51
N ALA A 80 -3.53 -5.08 7.47
CA ALA A 80 -2.78 -6.34 7.59
C ALA A 80 -1.25 -6.15 7.67
N ILE A 81 -0.75 -4.92 7.49
CA ILE A 81 0.69 -4.62 7.47
C ILE A 81 1.10 -4.23 8.89
N LYS A 82 1.87 -5.10 9.56
CA LYS A 82 2.28 -4.95 10.96
C LYS A 82 3.76 -5.24 11.12
N GLY A 83 4.43 -4.49 12.01
CA GLY A 83 5.84 -4.70 12.30
C GLY A 83 6.77 -4.39 11.10
N GLN A 84 7.69 -5.31 10.81
CA GLN A 84 8.73 -5.15 9.77
C GLN A 84 8.30 -5.67 8.38
N HIS A 85 7.00 -5.59 8.07
CA HIS A 85 6.45 -5.90 6.75
C HIS A 85 6.05 -4.59 6.07
N ILE A 86 6.39 -4.45 4.78
CA ILE A 86 5.97 -3.33 3.94
C ILE A 86 5.25 -3.83 2.67
N ASP A 87 4.32 -3.04 2.16
CA ASP A 87 3.62 -3.29 0.90
C ASP A 87 3.96 -2.20 -0.12
N LEU A 88 4.39 -2.62 -1.31
CA LEU A 88 4.88 -1.73 -2.36
C LEU A 88 3.78 -1.47 -3.39
N PHE A 89 3.53 -0.21 -3.71
CA PHE A 89 2.48 0.14 -4.66
C PHE A 89 2.91 -0.11 -6.12
N PHE A 90 2.06 -0.77 -6.89
CA PHE A 90 2.21 -0.95 -8.32
C PHE A 90 1.01 -0.39 -9.08
N LYS A 91 1.25 0.13 -10.29
CA LYS A 91 0.19 0.66 -11.17
C LYS A 91 -0.81 -0.41 -11.63
N SER A 92 -0.42 -1.68 -11.65
CA SER A 92 -1.28 -2.79 -12.09
C SER A 92 -1.20 -3.99 -11.16
N HIS A 93 -2.30 -4.74 -11.08
CA HIS A 93 -2.35 -5.99 -10.31
C HIS A 93 -1.37 -7.04 -10.85
N LYS A 94 -1.19 -7.10 -12.17
CA LYS A 94 -0.20 -7.98 -12.78
C LYS A 94 1.21 -7.70 -12.25
N LYS A 95 1.62 -6.42 -12.20
CA LYS A 95 2.93 -6.02 -11.67
C LYS A 95 3.09 -6.32 -10.18
N ALA A 96 2.05 -6.11 -9.38
CA ALA A 96 2.03 -6.51 -7.97
C ALA A 96 2.23 -8.03 -7.79
N LEU A 97 1.58 -8.84 -8.63
CA LEU A 97 1.76 -10.30 -8.63
C LEU A 97 3.14 -10.74 -9.12
N GLU A 98 3.68 -10.08 -10.15
CA GLU A 98 5.05 -10.31 -10.63
C GLU A 98 6.09 -10.00 -9.55
N TRP A 99 5.84 -8.99 -8.70
CA TRP A 99 6.69 -8.72 -7.55
C TRP A 99 6.61 -9.85 -6.50
N GLY A 100 5.39 -10.27 -6.18
CA GLY A 100 5.11 -11.36 -5.24
C GLY A 100 5.36 -11.01 -3.77
N ARG A 101 5.40 -12.03 -2.91
CA ARG A 101 5.92 -11.91 -1.53
C ARG A 101 7.38 -12.35 -1.54
N LYS A 102 8.26 -11.50 -1.00
CA LYS A 102 9.67 -11.85 -0.84
C LYS A 102 10.36 -11.03 0.24
N THR A 103 11.42 -11.61 0.77
CA THR A 103 12.30 -10.94 1.73
C THR A 103 13.45 -10.29 0.97
N VAL A 104 13.64 -8.99 1.18
CA VAL A 104 14.77 -8.24 0.61
C VAL A 104 15.45 -7.39 1.68
N GLU A 105 16.68 -7.02 1.43
CA GLU A 105 17.44 -6.07 2.23
C GLU A 105 17.05 -4.65 1.81
N VAL A 106 16.45 -3.89 2.72
CA VAL A 106 15.91 -2.55 2.47
C VAL A 106 16.78 -1.54 3.20
N GLN A 107 17.20 -0.49 2.49
CA GLN A 107 17.86 0.66 3.12
C GLN A 107 16.78 1.65 3.55
N ILE A 108 16.90 2.20 4.77
CA ILE A 108 15.83 2.95 5.44
C ILE A 108 16.38 4.26 5.99
N TRP A 109 15.66 5.36 5.74
CA TRP A 109 15.92 6.69 6.29
C TRP A 109 14.65 7.21 6.96
N LYS A 110 14.67 7.25 8.29
CA LYS A 110 13.55 7.79 9.07
C LYS A 110 13.63 9.33 9.10
N PRO A 111 12.48 10.03 9.10
CA PRO A 111 12.47 11.47 9.32
C PRO A 111 13.12 11.80 10.68
N LYS A 112 13.80 12.95 10.74
CA LYS A 112 14.34 13.45 12.00
C LYS A 112 13.17 13.76 12.94
N SER A 113 13.19 13.13 14.12
CA SER A 113 12.30 13.42 15.24
C SER A 113 12.58 14.80 15.81
#